data_AF-A0A8S3QA42-F1
#
_entry.id   AF-A0A8S3QA42-F1
#
_cell.length_a   1.000
_cell.length_b   1.000
_cell.length_c   1.000
_cell.angle_alpha   90.00
_cell.angle_beta   90.00
_cell.angle_gamma   90.00
#
_symmetry.space_group_name_H-M   'P 1'
#
loop_
_entity.id
_entity.type
_entity.pdbx_description
1 polymer ?
#
loop_
_entity_poly.entity_id
_entity_poly.type
_entity_poly.pdbx_seq_one_letter_code
_entity_poly.pdbx_strand_id
1 'polypeptide(L)'
;MDSNNEKEQSPPEVSREIQFTWTETPQPLKEIIDSSGDLPSVVKMWQEKPSTDSSPLLDIHKPLLLYKELNGVKVYCKNVTSVDLLTGAQCKDDPIVVIPLGYPGWFRLIDDRDKPLTTISNVARIMPKKILSYKQVTGYIRDQYTTNSNLAEPLHLKVDIQPGILKVLNVKEDFVRYTDHKKIVKRKLLRCLVCKTEDDTNVLLPFEVAGMFYLIEVRKSTSKHINIENIGYAYNIKDMYTAGLSKGVILKLLHGRPPSKPCGFSQILKVCDLIKDHTVIACTISENKRLLELPVAPVPLFVKALNYPHFDRHQTFLDTLKFMDKSADGYANELKVRHNYKVDKTARKEEKESKKDEKL
;
A
#
# COMPACT_ATOMS: atom_id res chain seq x y z
N MET A 1 -0.11 59.87 -20.17
CA MET A 1 1.33 59.58 -20.21
C MET A 1 1.47 58.19 -19.62
N ASP A 2 1.19 57.19 -20.44
CA ASP A 2 1.17 55.79 -20.03
C ASP A 2 2.43 55.13 -20.56
N SER A 3 3.40 54.97 -19.67
CA SER A 3 4.66 54.30 -19.95
C SER A 3 4.41 52.80 -20.02
N ASN A 4 4.23 52.29 -21.25
CA ASN A 4 4.24 50.86 -21.56
C ASN A 4 5.61 50.27 -21.17
N ASN A 5 5.59 49.45 -20.13
CA ASN A 5 6.74 48.70 -19.66
C ASN A 5 6.74 47.36 -20.40
N GLU A 6 7.40 47.30 -21.55
CA GLU A 6 7.64 46.07 -22.29
C GLU A 6 8.56 45.16 -21.45
N LYS A 7 7.96 44.17 -20.79
CA LYS A 7 8.71 43.07 -20.17
C LYS A 7 9.33 42.24 -21.28
N GLU A 8 10.61 42.45 -21.49
CA GLU A 8 11.50 41.63 -22.28
C GLU A 8 11.41 40.16 -21.79
N GLN A 9 10.60 39.36 -22.48
CA GLN A 9 10.52 37.91 -22.25
C GLN A 9 11.81 37.31 -22.79
N SER A 10 12.73 36.98 -21.88
CA SER A 10 13.90 36.15 -22.19
C SER A 10 13.45 34.89 -22.94
N PRO A 11 14.14 34.50 -24.02
CA PRO A 11 13.76 33.33 -24.81
C PRO A 11 13.70 32.07 -23.92
N PRO A 12 12.79 31.13 -24.18
CA PRO A 12 12.72 29.88 -23.43
C PRO A 12 14.09 29.18 -23.54
N GLU A 13 14.75 28.98 -22.41
CA GLU A 13 15.96 28.17 -22.34
C GLU A 13 15.64 26.79 -22.93
N VAL A 14 16.20 26.51 -24.10
CA VAL A 14 16.15 25.16 -24.67
C VAL A 14 16.84 24.25 -23.67
N SER A 15 16.05 23.38 -23.03
CA SER A 15 16.47 22.41 -22.04
C SER A 15 17.61 21.57 -22.61
N ARG A 16 18.86 21.95 -22.32
CA ARG A 16 20.03 21.17 -22.76
C ARG A 16 19.99 19.83 -22.05
N GLU A 17 20.20 18.74 -22.78
CA GLU A 17 20.30 17.41 -22.17
C GLU A 17 21.49 17.36 -21.21
N ILE A 18 21.30 16.71 -20.06
CA ILE A 18 22.36 16.55 -19.06
C ILE A 18 23.45 15.63 -19.63
N GLN A 19 24.66 16.15 -19.73
CA GLN A 19 25.83 15.37 -20.15
C GLN A 19 26.53 14.75 -18.95
N PHE A 20 26.33 13.44 -18.76
CA PHE A 20 26.98 12.68 -17.70
C PHE A 20 28.34 12.13 -18.14
N THR A 21 29.35 12.27 -17.27
CA THR A 21 30.63 11.56 -17.35
C THR A 21 30.52 10.28 -16.54
N TRP A 22 30.78 9.13 -17.13
CA TRP A 22 30.58 7.82 -16.51
C TRP A 22 31.89 7.20 -16.04
N THR A 23 31.82 6.33 -15.03
CA THR A 23 32.93 5.42 -14.70
C THR A 23 33.23 4.49 -15.89
N GLU A 24 34.50 4.12 -16.06
CA GLU A 24 34.93 3.19 -17.10
C GLU A 24 34.62 1.73 -16.73
N THR A 25 34.66 1.42 -15.44
CA THR A 25 34.45 0.08 -14.92
C THR A 25 32.98 -0.13 -14.50
N PRO A 26 32.31 -1.15 -15.03
CA PRO A 26 30.99 -1.55 -14.56
C PRO A 26 31.07 -2.28 -13.23
N GLN A 27 30.12 -2.00 -12.35
CA GLN A 27 30.09 -2.55 -11.01
C GLN A 27 28.67 -3.00 -10.64
N PRO A 28 28.53 -4.03 -9.79
CA PRO A 28 27.26 -4.36 -9.15
C PRO A 28 26.71 -3.17 -8.37
N LEU A 29 25.38 -3.09 -8.28
CA LEU A 29 24.72 -1.98 -7.58
C LEU A 29 25.16 -1.88 -6.11
N LYS A 30 25.47 -3.03 -5.48
CA LYS A 30 25.96 -3.09 -4.10
C LYS A 30 27.28 -2.33 -3.93
N GLU A 31 28.25 -2.56 -4.81
CA GLU A 31 29.55 -1.88 -4.75
C GLU A 31 29.41 -0.37 -4.97
N ILE A 32 28.48 0.04 -5.84
CA ILE A 32 28.21 1.46 -6.07
C ILE A 32 27.68 2.13 -4.81
N ILE A 33 26.76 1.47 -4.10
CA ILE A 33 26.17 1.98 -2.84
C ILE A 33 27.22 2.01 -1.73
N ASP A 34 27.96 0.91 -1.56
CA ASP A 34 28.98 0.79 -0.52
C ASP A 34 30.12 1.82 -0.73
N SER A 35 30.47 2.11 -1.98
CA SER A 35 31.54 3.08 -2.32
C SER A 35 31.07 4.54 -2.38
N SER A 36 29.80 4.81 -2.66
CA SER A 36 29.29 6.20 -2.71
C SER A 36 29.17 6.82 -1.33
N GLY A 37 29.10 6.03 -0.26
CA GLY A 37 28.91 6.49 1.11
C GLY A 37 27.49 6.96 1.39
N ASP A 38 26.82 7.60 0.42
CA ASP A 38 25.46 8.12 0.54
C ASP A 38 24.66 8.02 -0.78
N LEU A 39 23.33 7.96 -0.63
CA LEU A 39 22.34 8.23 -1.68
C LEU A 39 21.87 9.70 -1.55
N PRO A 40 21.52 10.40 -2.65
CA PRO A 40 21.30 9.88 -3.99
C PRO A 40 22.58 9.74 -4.85
N SER A 41 22.51 8.86 -5.86
CA SER A 41 23.58 8.64 -6.84
C SER A 41 22.98 8.45 -8.24
N VAL A 42 23.70 8.80 -9.31
CA VAL A 42 23.24 8.57 -10.69
C VAL A 42 23.99 7.41 -11.33
N VAL A 43 23.24 6.47 -11.90
CA VAL A 43 23.78 5.30 -12.59
C VAL A 43 23.10 5.08 -13.94
N LYS A 44 23.70 4.26 -14.80
CA LYS A 44 23.04 3.65 -15.95
C LYS A 44 23.47 2.19 -16.06
N MET A 45 22.62 1.33 -16.62
CA MET A 45 22.97 -0.07 -16.82
C MET A 45 24.12 -0.20 -17.84
N TRP A 46 25.16 -0.96 -17.49
CA TRP A 46 26.24 -1.30 -18.40
C TRP A 46 25.73 -2.37 -19.38
N GLN A 47 26.02 -2.20 -20.67
CA GLN A 47 25.27 -2.83 -21.76
C GLN A 47 25.11 -4.36 -21.66
N GLU A 48 23.88 -4.82 -21.43
CA GLU A 48 23.29 -5.92 -22.21
C GLU A 48 22.51 -5.24 -23.35
N LYS A 49 22.59 -5.71 -24.60
CA LYS A 49 21.76 -5.12 -25.68
C LYS A 49 20.31 -5.04 -25.19
N PRO A 50 19.58 -3.93 -25.39
CA PRO A 50 18.16 -3.89 -25.07
C PRO A 50 17.54 -5.09 -25.78
N SER A 51 17.06 -6.06 -25.02
CA SER A 51 16.36 -7.19 -25.59
C SER A 51 15.24 -6.60 -26.43
N THR A 52 15.21 -6.90 -27.73
CA THR A 52 14.23 -6.34 -28.68
C THR A 52 12.77 -6.57 -28.25
N ASP A 53 12.56 -7.49 -27.30
CA ASP A 53 11.27 -7.83 -26.69
C ASP A 53 10.91 -7.03 -25.41
N SER A 54 11.76 -6.14 -24.91
CA SER A 54 11.41 -5.35 -23.72
C SER A 54 10.37 -4.29 -24.10
N SER A 55 9.23 -4.29 -23.39
CA SER A 55 8.18 -3.28 -23.60
C SER A 55 8.79 -1.87 -23.67
N PRO A 56 8.39 -1.00 -24.62
CA PRO A 56 8.99 0.33 -24.85
C PRO A 56 8.80 1.32 -23.67
N LEU A 57 8.23 0.84 -22.57
CA LEU A 57 7.76 1.63 -21.45
C LEU A 57 8.83 1.88 -20.38
N LEU A 58 9.91 1.10 -20.29
CA LEU A 58 10.95 1.36 -19.28
C LEU A 58 12.33 1.09 -19.86
N ASP A 59 13.01 2.15 -20.25
CA ASP A 59 14.38 2.09 -20.74
C ASP A 59 15.36 2.27 -19.57
N ILE A 60 15.84 1.14 -19.05
CA ILE A 60 16.83 1.09 -17.95
C ILE A 60 18.25 1.47 -18.40
N HIS A 61 18.47 1.73 -19.69
CA HIS A 61 19.72 2.27 -20.20
C HIS A 61 19.79 3.80 -20.08
N LYS A 62 18.67 4.46 -19.77
CA LYS A 62 18.65 5.90 -19.45
C LYS A 62 19.31 6.15 -18.08
N PRO A 63 19.83 7.35 -17.84
CA PRO A 63 20.31 7.74 -16.51
C PRO A 63 19.22 7.56 -15.45
N LEU A 64 19.57 6.87 -14.37
CA LEU A 64 18.73 6.56 -13.24
C LEU A 64 19.26 7.25 -12.00
N LEU A 65 18.41 7.99 -11.31
CA LEU A 65 18.66 8.51 -9.98
C LEU A 65 18.32 7.43 -8.94
N LEU A 66 19.34 6.86 -8.31
CA LEU A 66 19.21 6.03 -7.11
C LEU A 66 18.90 6.95 -5.93
N TYR A 67 17.90 6.59 -5.13
CA TYR A 67 17.39 7.49 -4.09
C TYR A 67 17.27 6.84 -2.72
N LYS A 68 16.68 5.64 -2.64
CA LYS A 68 16.41 4.98 -1.35
C LYS A 68 16.68 3.49 -1.43
N GLU A 69 17.57 3.03 -0.56
CA GLU A 69 17.80 1.62 -0.31
C GLU A 69 16.68 1.04 0.58
N LEU A 70 16.24 -0.17 0.25
CA LEU A 70 15.19 -0.90 0.95
C LEU A 70 15.67 -2.33 1.21
N ASN A 71 15.71 -2.67 2.50
CA ASN A 71 15.96 -4.01 2.99
C ASN A 71 14.71 -4.51 3.71
N GLY A 72 14.09 -5.59 3.22
CA GLY A 72 12.86 -6.06 3.83
C GLY A 72 12.33 -7.36 3.25
N VAL A 73 11.22 -7.83 3.79
CA VAL A 73 10.52 -9.00 3.27
C VAL A 73 9.41 -8.55 2.33
N LYS A 74 9.20 -9.33 1.27
CA LYS A 74 8.10 -9.19 0.33
C LYS A 74 7.35 -10.52 0.26
N VAL A 75 6.02 -10.45 0.31
CA VAL A 75 5.13 -11.62 0.24
C VAL A 75 4.65 -11.79 -1.20
N TYR A 76 4.95 -12.94 -1.80
CA TYR A 76 4.64 -13.26 -3.19
C TYR A 76 3.37 -14.09 -3.24
N CYS A 77 2.37 -13.63 -3.99
CA CYS A 77 1.04 -14.21 -4.01
C CYS A 77 0.54 -14.48 -5.43
N LYS A 78 -0.24 -15.56 -5.58
CA LYS A 78 -1.04 -15.82 -6.79
C LYS A 78 -2.48 -15.36 -6.58
N ASN A 79 -3.09 -14.81 -7.62
CA ASN A 79 -4.53 -14.56 -7.62
C ASN A 79 -5.31 -15.89 -7.55
N VAL A 80 -6.29 -15.94 -6.66
CA VAL A 80 -7.20 -17.08 -6.51
C VAL A 80 -8.49 -16.77 -7.24
N THR A 81 -8.98 -17.69 -8.05
CA THR A 81 -10.24 -17.56 -8.79
C THR A 81 -11.42 -18.15 -8.05
N SER A 82 -11.18 -19.30 -7.42
CA SER A 82 -12.19 -20.05 -6.69
C SER A 82 -11.51 -20.72 -5.50
N VAL A 83 -12.23 -20.76 -4.38
CA VAL A 83 -11.88 -21.53 -3.21
C VAL A 83 -12.92 -22.62 -3.10
N ASP A 84 -12.51 -23.86 -3.35
CA ASP A 84 -13.35 -25.03 -3.20
C ASP A 84 -12.82 -25.87 -2.03
N LEU A 85 -13.73 -26.43 -1.24
CA LEU A 85 -13.39 -27.28 -0.09
C LEU A 85 -12.71 -28.59 -0.52
N LEU A 86 -13.04 -29.10 -1.71
CA LEU A 86 -12.53 -30.38 -2.20
C LEU A 86 -11.21 -30.22 -2.96
N THR A 87 -11.13 -29.23 -3.86
CA THR A 87 -9.96 -29.02 -4.72
C THR A 87 -8.97 -27.98 -4.17
N GLY A 88 -9.34 -27.30 -3.08
CA GLY A 88 -8.58 -26.20 -2.50
C GLY A 88 -8.73 -24.90 -3.30
N ALA A 89 -7.86 -23.93 -3.03
CA ALA A 89 -7.80 -22.70 -3.81
C ALA A 89 -7.19 -22.95 -5.19
N GLN A 90 -7.99 -22.74 -6.24
CA GLN A 90 -7.54 -22.73 -7.61
C GLN A 90 -6.94 -21.36 -7.92
N CYS A 91 -5.71 -21.37 -8.43
CA CYS A 91 -5.00 -20.16 -8.86
C CYS A 91 -4.98 -20.11 -10.38
N LYS A 92 -5.20 -18.93 -10.95
CA LYS A 92 -4.89 -18.69 -12.37
C LYS A 92 -3.38 -18.68 -12.58
N ASP A 93 -2.97 -18.94 -13.81
CA ASP A 93 -1.60 -18.64 -14.26
C ASP A 93 -1.46 -17.15 -14.59
N ASP A 94 -1.91 -16.32 -13.63
CA ASP A 94 -1.80 -14.87 -13.68
C ASP A 94 -0.44 -14.43 -13.13
N PRO A 95 0.00 -13.20 -13.46
CA PRO A 95 1.17 -12.58 -12.86
C PRO A 95 1.14 -12.62 -11.32
N ILE A 96 2.32 -12.72 -10.72
CA ILE A 96 2.46 -12.73 -9.26
C ILE A 96 2.24 -11.33 -8.69
N VAL A 97 1.43 -11.25 -7.65
CA VAL A 97 1.25 -10.03 -6.84
C VAL A 97 2.25 -10.06 -5.70
N VAL A 98 3.03 -9.00 -5.58
CA VAL A 98 4.06 -8.83 -4.54
C VAL A 98 3.56 -7.80 -3.54
N ILE A 99 3.45 -8.20 -2.28
CA ILE A 99 3.01 -7.37 -1.16
C ILE A 99 4.25 -7.01 -0.32
N PRO A 100 4.71 -5.74 -0.33
CA PRO A 100 5.77 -5.31 0.57
C PRO A 100 5.24 -5.29 2.02
N LEU A 101 6.10 -5.57 3.01
CA LEU A 101 5.67 -5.54 4.42
C LEU A 101 5.13 -4.18 4.88
N GLY A 102 5.56 -3.08 4.25
CA GLY A 102 5.06 -1.74 4.54
C GLY A 102 3.74 -1.38 3.83
N TYR A 103 3.11 -2.30 3.09
CA TYR A 103 1.86 -2.02 2.39
C TYR A 103 0.75 -1.62 3.37
N PRO A 104 0.12 -0.42 3.19
CA PRO A 104 -0.88 0.11 4.11
C PRO A 104 -2.27 -0.51 3.87
N GLY A 105 -2.33 -1.84 3.72
CA GLY A 105 -3.57 -2.57 3.53
C GLY A 105 -3.84 -3.58 4.64
N TRP A 106 -5.11 -3.96 4.74
CA TRP A 106 -5.65 -4.87 5.74
C TRP A 106 -6.19 -6.11 5.06
N PHE A 107 -5.76 -7.25 5.56
CA PHE A 107 -6.09 -8.57 5.05
C PHE A 107 -6.85 -9.36 6.09
N ARG A 108 -7.62 -10.33 5.61
CA ARG A 108 -8.21 -11.39 6.40
C ARG A 108 -7.72 -12.74 5.89
N LEU A 109 -7.55 -13.70 6.80
CA LEU A 109 -7.32 -15.09 6.48
C LEU A 109 -8.61 -15.77 5.98
N ILE A 110 -8.53 -16.50 4.86
CA ILE A 110 -9.62 -17.32 4.31
C ILE A 110 -9.41 -18.77 4.74
N ASP A 111 -9.69 -19.04 6.00
CA ASP A 111 -9.72 -20.37 6.64
C ASP A 111 -10.48 -20.27 7.97
N ASP A 112 -10.45 -19.09 8.60
CA ASP A 112 -11.20 -18.75 9.79
C ASP A 112 -12.72 -18.71 9.50
N ARG A 113 -13.48 -19.48 10.30
CA ARG A 113 -14.96 -19.47 10.38
C ARG A 113 -15.54 -18.13 10.85
N ASP A 114 -14.66 -17.20 11.20
CA ASP A 114 -14.94 -15.88 11.70
C ASP A 114 -15.85 -15.07 10.76
N LYS A 115 -16.76 -14.27 11.32
CA LYS A 115 -17.67 -13.42 10.54
C LYS A 115 -17.52 -11.97 10.99
N PRO A 116 -17.54 -11.00 10.07
CA PRO A 116 -17.55 -9.60 10.46
C PRO A 116 -18.76 -9.33 11.36
N LEU A 117 -18.60 -8.42 12.31
CA LEU A 117 -19.72 -7.90 13.07
C LEU A 117 -20.62 -7.14 12.11
N THR A 118 -21.93 -7.34 12.24
CA THR A 118 -22.90 -6.80 11.29
C THR A 118 -23.57 -5.50 11.74
N THR A 119 -23.37 -5.10 12.99
CA THR A 119 -23.98 -3.89 13.57
C THR A 119 -23.01 -3.16 14.51
N ILE A 120 -23.18 -1.85 14.62
CA ILE A 120 -22.40 -1.02 15.55
C ILE A 120 -22.68 -1.37 17.01
N SER A 121 -23.90 -1.78 17.34
CA SER A 121 -24.23 -2.31 18.67
C SER A 121 -23.32 -3.47 19.07
N ASN A 122 -23.04 -4.41 18.15
CA ASN A 122 -22.13 -5.53 18.43
C ASN A 122 -20.68 -5.07 18.62
N VAL A 123 -20.23 -4.10 17.82
CA VAL A 123 -18.91 -3.47 18.01
C VAL A 123 -18.81 -2.80 19.37
N ALA A 124 -19.83 -2.04 19.76
CA ALA A 124 -19.87 -1.29 21.00
C ALA A 124 -19.93 -2.17 22.26
N ARG A 125 -20.37 -3.43 22.14
CA ARG A 125 -20.28 -4.40 23.24
C ARG A 125 -18.85 -4.88 23.50
N ILE A 126 -18.04 -4.95 22.45
CA ILE A 126 -16.64 -5.41 22.52
C ILE A 126 -15.71 -4.24 22.85
N MET A 127 -16.02 -3.03 22.40
CA MET A 127 -15.18 -1.83 22.53
C MET A 127 -13.73 -2.05 22.07
N PRO A 128 -13.51 -2.54 20.83
CA PRO A 128 -12.16 -2.74 20.30
C PRO A 128 -11.46 -1.39 20.14
N LYS A 129 -10.12 -1.33 20.16
CA LYS A 129 -9.41 -0.05 19.96
C LYS A 129 -9.62 0.54 18.56
N LYS A 130 -9.70 -0.32 17.55
CA LYS A 130 -9.87 0.03 16.14
C LYS A 130 -10.74 -1.02 15.47
N ILE A 131 -11.50 -0.58 14.47
CA ILE A 131 -12.26 -1.45 13.57
C ILE A 131 -11.96 -1.07 12.12
N LEU A 132 -12.13 -2.02 11.22
CA LEU A 132 -12.22 -1.78 9.79
C LEU A 132 -13.69 -1.84 9.37
N SER A 133 -14.24 -0.74 8.85
CA SER A 133 -15.51 -0.76 8.14
C SER A 133 -15.27 -1.15 6.68
N TYR A 134 -15.75 -2.32 6.28
CA TYR A 134 -15.58 -2.82 4.90
C TYR A 134 -16.59 -2.23 3.92
N LYS A 135 -17.72 -1.72 4.41
CA LYS A 135 -18.77 -1.09 3.61
C LYS A 135 -18.99 0.35 4.04
N GLN A 136 -19.54 1.14 3.12
CA GLN A 136 -20.04 2.48 3.43
C GLN A 136 -21.17 2.36 4.45
N VAL A 137 -21.15 3.23 5.45
CA VAL A 137 -22.16 3.25 6.51
C VAL A 137 -22.61 4.68 6.78
N THR A 138 -23.87 4.86 7.14
CA THR A 138 -24.38 6.18 7.50
C THR A 138 -24.02 6.52 8.94
N GLY A 139 -23.60 7.75 9.18
CA GLY A 139 -23.34 8.29 10.51
C GLY A 139 -23.55 9.79 10.58
N TYR A 140 -23.03 10.40 11.63
CA TYR A 140 -23.13 11.84 11.85
C TYR A 140 -21.76 12.44 12.13
N ILE A 141 -21.46 13.56 11.47
CA ILE A 141 -20.29 14.39 11.76
C ILE A 141 -20.74 15.73 12.34
N ARG A 142 -19.90 16.36 13.15
CA ARG A 142 -20.20 17.69 13.67
C ARG A 142 -20.11 18.71 12.53
N ASP A 143 -21.12 19.57 12.42
CA ASP A 143 -21.11 20.67 11.46
C ASP A 143 -20.16 21.78 11.96
N GLN A 144 -19.06 22.01 11.25
CA GLN A 144 -18.05 23.02 11.61
C GLN A 144 -18.51 24.46 11.34
N TYR A 145 -19.55 24.66 10.53
CA TYR A 145 -20.02 26.00 10.17
C TYR A 145 -21.01 26.57 11.17
N THR A 146 -21.58 25.73 12.03
CA THR A 146 -22.62 26.15 13.00
C THR A 146 -22.08 26.46 14.39
N THR A 147 -20.77 26.32 14.60
CA THR A 147 -20.10 26.61 15.88
C THR A 147 -20.21 28.07 16.33
N ASN A 148 -20.54 28.99 15.42
CA ASN A 148 -20.74 30.42 15.74
C ASN A 148 -22.19 30.77 16.15
N SER A 149 -23.09 29.79 16.18
CA SER A 149 -24.44 30.02 16.69
C SER A 149 -24.46 29.81 18.21
N ASN A 150 -25.10 30.71 18.96
CA ASN A 150 -25.36 30.59 20.41
C ASN A 150 -26.29 29.40 20.76
N LEU A 151 -26.32 28.34 19.95
CA LEU A 151 -27.10 27.15 20.19
C LEU A 151 -26.45 26.32 21.29
N ALA A 152 -27.23 25.94 22.29
CA ALA A 152 -26.80 25.09 23.41
C ALA A 152 -26.35 23.68 22.98
N GLU A 153 -26.75 23.21 21.78
CA GLU A 153 -26.43 21.88 21.25
C GLU A 153 -25.75 21.96 19.88
N PRO A 154 -24.65 21.22 19.65
CA PRO A 154 -23.97 21.18 18.36
C PRO A 154 -24.83 20.53 17.27
N LEU A 155 -24.94 21.18 16.11
CA LEU A 155 -25.59 20.61 14.95
C LEU A 155 -24.66 19.58 14.28
N HIS A 156 -25.25 18.46 13.87
CA HIS A 156 -24.56 17.41 13.12
C HIS A 156 -25.08 17.33 11.68
N LEU A 157 -24.26 16.80 10.79
CA LEU A 157 -24.65 16.46 9.43
C LEU A 157 -24.74 14.95 9.32
N LYS A 158 -25.86 14.46 8.80
CA LYS A 158 -25.98 13.05 8.41
C LYS A 158 -25.16 12.83 7.14
N VAL A 159 -24.20 11.93 7.20
CA VAL A 159 -23.26 11.67 6.11
C VAL A 159 -23.05 10.18 5.92
N ASP A 160 -22.64 9.81 4.71
CA ASP A 160 -22.19 8.46 4.43
C ASP A 160 -20.67 8.37 4.59
N ILE A 161 -20.26 7.59 5.58
CA ILE A 161 -18.87 7.35 5.96
C ILE A 161 -18.31 6.24 5.07
N GLN A 162 -17.22 6.54 4.36
CA GLN A 162 -16.58 5.61 3.44
C GLN A 162 -15.93 4.43 4.17
N PRO A 163 -15.76 3.26 3.50
CA PRO A 163 -14.97 2.16 4.03
C PRO A 163 -13.58 2.61 4.47
N GLY A 164 -13.12 2.16 5.63
CA GLY A 164 -11.87 2.62 6.20
C GLY A 164 -11.70 2.22 7.65
N ILE A 165 -10.58 2.66 8.24
CA ILE A 165 -10.25 2.38 9.63
C ILE A 165 -10.92 3.41 10.53
N LEU A 166 -11.54 2.94 11.60
CA LEU A 166 -12.18 3.76 12.61
C LEU A 166 -11.56 3.44 13.98
N LYS A 167 -11.01 4.46 14.63
CA LYS A 167 -10.58 4.36 16.04
C LYS A 167 -11.80 4.51 16.92
N VAL A 168 -12.11 3.53 17.75
CA VAL A 168 -13.24 3.58 18.67
C VAL A 168 -12.84 4.35 19.92
N LEU A 169 -13.67 5.29 20.35
CA LEU A 169 -13.38 6.14 21.50
C LEU A 169 -14.24 5.76 22.70
N ASN A 170 -15.55 5.93 22.59
CA ASN A 170 -16.52 5.66 23.65
C ASN A 170 -17.93 5.49 23.07
N VAL A 171 -18.89 5.22 23.95
CA VAL A 171 -20.33 5.23 23.61
C VAL A 171 -20.92 6.54 24.12
N LYS A 172 -21.70 7.21 23.27
CA LYS A 172 -22.46 8.40 23.62
C LYS A 172 -23.95 8.11 23.49
N GLU A 173 -24.73 8.43 24.51
CA GLU A 173 -26.19 8.36 24.48
C GLU A 173 -26.75 9.75 24.75
N ASP A 174 -27.32 10.38 23.72
CA ASP A 174 -27.71 11.79 23.78
C ASP A 174 -28.70 12.16 22.66
N PHE A 175 -29.36 13.31 22.78
CA PHE A 175 -30.13 13.89 21.70
C PHE A 175 -29.18 14.42 20.62
N VAL A 176 -29.20 13.81 19.44
CA VAL A 176 -28.45 14.27 18.29
C VAL A 176 -29.36 15.17 17.45
N ARG A 177 -29.03 16.45 17.40
CA ARG A 177 -29.60 17.40 16.46
C ARG A 177 -28.84 17.31 15.14
N TYR A 178 -29.51 16.98 14.04
CA TYR A 178 -28.86 16.81 12.76
C TYR A 178 -29.66 17.36 11.58
N THR A 179 -28.93 17.72 10.52
CA THR A 179 -29.50 18.12 9.24
C THR A 179 -29.53 16.91 8.30
N ASP A 180 -30.72 16.60 7.79
CA ASP A 180 -30.90 15.57 6.75
C ASP A 180 -30.55 16.13 5.36
N HIS A 181 -30.47 15.29 4.32
CA HIS A 181 -30.14 15.72 2.95
C HIS A 181 -31.07 16.81 2.40
N LYS A 182 -32.30 16.90 2.92
CA LYS A 182 -33.28 17.94 2.58
C LYS A 182 -33.11 19.25 3.36
N LYS A 183 -31.99 19.41 4.09
CA LYS A 183 -31.71 20.54 4.99
C LYS A 183 -32.72 20.72 6.14
N ILE A 184 -33.45 19.65 6.47
CA ILE A 184 -34.40 19.65 7.60
C ILE A 184 -33.64 19.26 8.86
N VAL A 185 -33.73 20.12 9.88
CA VAL A 185 -33.19 19.86 11.20
C VAL A 185 -34.11 18.90 11.96
N LYS A 186 -33.56 17.77 12.40
CA LYS A 186 -34.22 16.75 13.22
C LYS A 186 -33.50 16.62 14.54
N ARG A 187 -34.19 16.15 15.58
CA ARG A 187 -33.62 15.81 16.88
C ARG A 187 -34.07 14.41 17.25
N LYS A 188 -33.13 13.51 17.55
CA LYS A 188 -33.42 12.12 17.91
C LYS A 188 -32.51 11.70 19.06
N LEU A 189 -33.07 11.08 20.10
CA LEU A 189 -32.28 10.39 21.12
C LEU A 189 -31.61 9.17 20.47
N LEU A 190 -30.29 9.18 20.43
CA LEU A 190 -29.51 8.13 19.80
C LEU A 190 -28.44 7.63 20.76
N ARG A 191 -28.25 6.31 20.75
CA ARG A 191 -27.07 5.68 21.31
C ARG A 191 -26.10 5.40 20.17
N CYS A 192 -24.96 6.07 20.21
CA CYS A 192 -23.95 6.06 19.16
C CYS A 192 -22.62 5.56 19.71
N LEU A 193 -21.89 4.83 18.86
CA LEU A 193 -20.46 4.63 19.03
C LEU A 193 -19.74 5.85 18.47
N VAL A 194 -18.91 6.48 19.29
CA VAL A 194 -18.05 7.58 18.85
C VAL A 194 -16.77 6.98 18.32
N CYS A 195 -16.49 7.27 17.05
CA CYS A 195 -15.26 6.87 16.40
C CYS A 195 -14.51 8.07 15.85
N LYS A 196 -13.24 7.87 15.53
CA LYS A 196 -12.39 8.81 14.80
C LYS A 196 -11.90 8.15 13.52
N THR A 197 -12.06 8.84 12.39
CA THR A 197 -11.55 8.41 11.09
C THR A 197 -10.04 8.64 10.98
N GLU A 198 -9.43 8.19 9.88
CA GLU A 198 -7.99 8.35 9.63
C GLU A 198 -7.57 9.81 9.42
N ASP A 199 -8.47 10.65 8.92
CA ASP A 199 -8.32 12.11 8.78
C ASP A 199 -8.65 12.88 10.08
N ASP A 200 -8.72 12.19 11.21
CA ASP A 200 -8.95 12.78 12.54
C ASP A 200 -10.37 13.37 12.74
N THR A 201 -11.32 13.02 11.88
CA THR A 201 -12.72 13.46 11.99
C THR A 201 -13.50 12.58 12.98
N ASN A 202 -14.17 13.21 13.96
CA ASN A 202 -15.06 12.50 14.87
C ASN A 202 -16.39 12.17 14.18
N VAL A 203 -16.77 10.90 14.23
CA VAL A 203 -18.02 10.37 13.69
C VAL A 203 -18.85 9.73 14.78
N LEU A 204 -20.15 9.98 14.77
CA LEU A 204 -21.12 9.28 15.60
C LEU A 204 -21.81 8.21 14.75
N LEU A 205 -21.68 6.96 15.15
CA LEU A 205 -22.28 5.81 14.48
C LEU A 205 -23.41 5.25 15.35
N PRO A 206 -24.68 5.42 14.97
CA PRO A 206 -25.81 4.88 15.72
C PRO A 206 -25.74 3.35 15.84
N PHE A 207 -26.22 2.81 16.96
CA PHE A 207 -26.17 1.37 17.24
C PHE A 207 -26.97 0.54 16.24
N GLU A 208 -28.03 1.11 15.66
CA GLU A 208 -28.87 0.49 14.63
C GLU A 208 -28.18 0.36 13.26
N VAL A 209 -27.04 1.03 13.05
CA VAL A 209 -26.33 0.98 11.77
C VAL A 209 -25.80 -0.42 11.51
N ALA A 210 -26.27 -1.00 10.41
CA ALA A 210 -25.77 -2.25 9.87
C ALA A 210 -24.56 -2.02 8.97
N GLY A 211 -23.64 -2.99 8.95
CA GLY A 211 -22.41 -2.90 8.18
C GLY A 211 -21.63 -4.21 8.16
N MET A 212 -20.35 -4.12 7.84
CA MET A 212 -19.40 -5.23 7.95
C MET A 212 -18.14 -4.71 8.63
N PHE A 213 -18.03 -5.00 9.92
CA PHE A 213 -16.97 -4.48 10.78
C PHE A 213 -16.03 -5.61 11.18
N TYR A 214 -14.76 -5.45 10.84
CA TYR A 214 -13.69 -6.35 11.27
C TYR A 214 -12.91 -5.71 12.40
N LEU A 215 -12.47 -6.51 13.37
CA LEU A 215 -11.66 -6.02 14.47
C LEU A 215 -10.21 -5.85 14.03
N ILE A 216 -9.58 -4.76 14.45
CA ILE A 216 -8.14 -4.51 14.27
C ILE A 216 -7.48 -4.57 15.65
N GLU A 217 -7.21 -5.78 16.10
CA GLU A 217 -6.45 -6.05 17.33
C GLU A 217 -5.91 -7.48 17.32
N VAL A 218 -4.91 -7.72 18.16
CA VAL A 218 -4.44 -9.09 18.43
C VAL A 218 -5.60 -9.85 19.08
N ARG A 219 -5.89 -11.06 18.59
CA ARG A 219 -6.93 -11.94 19.14
C ARG A 219 -6.70 -12.12 20.64
N LYS A 220 -7.49 -11.44 21.48
CA LYS A 220 -7.40 -11.58 22.93
C LYS A 220 -8.21 -12.79 23.36
N SER A 221 -7.59 -13.67 24.11
CA SER A 221 -8.22 -14.80 24.81
C SER A 221 -9.05 -14.32 26.01
N THR A 222 -9.95 -13.34 25.85
CA THR A 222 -10.68 -12.78 27.00
C THR A 222 -11.95 -12.06 26.58
N SER A 223 -13.10 -12.74 26.67
CA SER A 223 -14.15 -12.41 27.65
C SER A 223 -15.26 -13.47 27.63
N LYS A 224 -15.73 -13.89 28.80
CA LYS A 224 -16.67 -15.02 28.99
C LYS A 224 -18.10 -14.75 28.48
N HIS A 225 -18.37 -13.57 27.89
CA HIS A 225 -19.74 -13.07 27.69
C HIS A 225 -20.14 -12.85 26.22
N ILE A 226 -19.22 -13.02 25.28
CA ILE A 226 -19.51 -13.02 23.85
C ILE A 226 -18.88 -14.28 23.29
N ASN A 227 -19.55 -14.95 22.37
CA ASN A 227 -18.97 -16.05 21.60
C ASN A 227 -17.93 -15.48 20.63
N ILE A 228 -16.81 -14.98 21.19
CA ILE A 228 -15.71 -14.26 20.54
C ILE A 228 -14.99 -15.14 19.52
N GLU A 229 -15.22 -16.45 19.59
CA GLU A 229 -14.59 -17.46 18.75
C GLU A 229 -14.92 -17.33 17.27
N ASN A 230 -15.94 -16.53 16.88
CA ASN A 230 -16.36 -16.36 15.49
C ASN A 230 -16.34 -14.88 15.01
N ILE A 231 -15.48 -14.03 15.57
CA ILE A 231 -15.41 -12.62 15.16
C ILE A 231 -14.36 -12.42 14.08
N GLY A 232 -14.72 -11.74 12.98
CA GLY A 232 -13.82 -11.40 11.89
C GLY A 232 -12.74 -10.40 12.31
N TYR A 233 -11.48 -10.79 12.13
CA TYR A 233 -10.32 -9.91 12.32
C TYR A 233 -9.75 -9.44 10.98
N ALA A 234 -9.09 -8.29 11.02
CA ALA A 234 -8.30 -7.75 9.93
C ALA A 234 -6.88 -7.45 10.43
N TYR A 235 -5.89 -7.84 9.65
CA TYR A 235 -4.48 -7.74 9.99
C TYR A 235 -3.72 -7.02 8.87
N ASN A 236 -2.76 -6.18 9.21
CA ASN A 236 -1.81 -5.72 8.20
C ASN A 236 -0.80 -6.85 7.91
N ILE A 237 -0.15 -6.81 6.75
CA ILE A 237 0.74 -7.90 6.34
C ILE A 237 1.98 -8.06 7.26
N LYS A 238 2.43 -6.96 7.89
CA LYS A 238 3.56 -6.96 8.83
C LYS A 238 3.24 -7.74 10.11
N ASP A 239 2.06 -7.54 10.65
CA ASP A 239 1.57 -8.23 11.84
C ASP A 239 1.39 -9.72 11.55
N MET A 240 0.83 -10.06 10.38
CA MET A 240 0.72 -11.45 9.92
C MET A 240 2.09 -12.12 9.78
N TYR A 241 3.05 -11.43 9.16
CA TYR A 241 4.42 -11.94 9.03
C TYR A 241 5.06 -12.19 10.39
N THR A 242 4.93 -11.24 11.32
CA THR A 242 5.45 -11.35 12.69
C THR A 242 4.80 -12.51 13.45
N ALA A 243 3.52 -12.79 13.17
CA ALA A 243 2.77 -13.91 13.73
C ALA A 243 3.05 -15.27 13.03
N GLY A 244 3.96 -15.33 12.05
CA GLY A 244 4.35 -16.57 11.39
C GLY A 244 3.60 -16.91 10.10
N LEU A 245 3.17 -15.90 9.33
CA LEU A 245 2.58 -16.10 8.00
C LEU A 245 3.42 -17.07 7.14
N SER A 246 2.78 -18.13 6.64
CA SER A 246 3.44 -19.21 5.90
C SER A 246 2.96 -19.31 4.45
N LYS A 247 3.69 -20.10 3.65
CA LYS A 247 3.30 -20.47 2.28
C LYS A 247 1.99 -21.28 2.31
N GLY A 248 1.13 -21.06 1.32
CA GLY A 248 -0.13 -21.76 1.15
C GLY A 248 -1.34 -21.04 1.76
N VAL A 249 -1.11 -20.12 2.70
CA VAL A 249 -2.16 -19.31 3.33
C VAL A 249 -2.91 -18.49 2.29
N ILE A 250 -4.23 -18.38 2.45
CA ILE A 250 -5.10 -17.60 1.56
C ILE A 250 -5.53 -16.33 2.29
N LEU A 251 -5.29 -15.20 1.65
CA LEU A 251 -5.56 -13.86 2.14
C LEU A 251 -6.66 -13.22 1.30
N LYS A 252 -7.55 -12.46 1.94
CA LYS A 252 -8.45 -11.51 1.28
C LYS A 252 -8.03 -10.10 1.64
N LEU A 253 -7.74 -9.27 0.64
CA LEU A 253 -7.60 -7.83 0.84
C LEU A 253 -8.97 -7.24 1.19
N LEU A 254 -9.11 -6.69 2.40
CA LEU A 254 -10.32 -6.03 2.87
C LEU A 254 -10.25 -4.51 2.63
N HIS A 255 -9.07 -3.90 2.81
CA HIS A 255 -8.88 -2.47 2.63
C HIS A 255 -7.46 -2.18 2.15
N GLY A 256 -7.30 -1.22 1.26
CA GLY A 256 -6.03 -0.88 0.62
C GLY A 256 -6.18 -0.74 -0.89
N ARG A 257 -5.18 -0.15 -1.55
CA ARG A 257 -5.19 0.04 -3.00
C ARG A 257 -4.82 -1.26 -3.73
N PRO A 258 -5.56 -1.68 -4.77
CA PRO A 258 -5.16 -2.81 -5.60
C PRO A 258 -3.86 -2.50 -6.36
N PRO A 259 -3.21 -3.51 -6.98
CA PRO A 259 -2.03 -3.26 -7.81
C PRO A 259 -2.34 -2.26 -8.93
N SER A 260 -1.41 -1.33 -9.17
CA SER A 260 -1.52 -0.30 -10.21
C SER A 260 -1.49 -0.90 -11.63
N LYS A 261 -0.78 -2.02 -11.80
CA LYS A 261 -0.70 -2.75 -13.06
C LYS A 261 -1.84 -3.78 -13.15
N PRO A 262 -2.56 -3.86 -14.29
CA PRO A 262 -3.58 -4.88 -14.52
C PRO A 262 -3.02 -6.30 -14.37
N CYS A 263 -3.69 -7.16 -13.60
CA CYS A 263 -3.26 -8.54 -13.36
C CYS A 263 -4.41 -9.51 -13.00
N GLY A 264 -5.65 -9.19 -13.38
CA GLY A 264 -6.81 -10.02 -13.01
C GLY A 264 -7.09 -10.05 -11.50
N PHE A 265 -6.68 -9.01 -10.77
CA PHE A 265 -6.70 -8.95 -9.31
C PHE A 265 -8.09 -9.24 -8.72
N SER A 266 -8.24 -10.34 -7.99
CA SER A 266 -9.51 -10.80 -7.41
C SER A 266 -9.71 -10.40 -5.94
N GLN A 267 -8.75 -9.66 -5.35
CA GLN A 267 -8.61 -9.42 -3.91
C GLN A 267 -8.30 -10.66 -3.07
N ILE A 268 -8.38 -11.87 -3.63
CA ILE A 268 -8.06 -13.12 -2.95
C ILE A 268 -6.71 -13.64 -3.47
N LEU A 269 -5.79 -13.80 -2.55
CA LEU A 269 -4.38 -14.05 -2.81
C LEU A 269 -3.93 -15.30 -2.05
N LYS A 270 -3.24 -16.22 -2.72
CA LYS A 270 -2.58 -17.35 -2.07
C LYS A 270 -1.10 -17.06 -1.93
N VAL A 271 -0.59 -17.06 -0.70
CA VAL A 271 0.83 -16.89 -0.41
C VAL A 271 1.61 -18.04 -1.03
N CYS A 272 2.54 -17.70 -1.92
CA CYS A 272 3.42 -18.64 -2.61
C CYS A 272 4.82 -18.62 -2.01
N ASP A 273 5.31 -17.42 -1.67
CA ASP A 273 6.64 -17.25 -1.09
C ASP A 273 6.74 -16.02 -0.18
N LEU A 274 7.76 -16.03 0.68
CA LEU A 274 8.15 -14.90 1.52
C LEU A 274 9.67 -14.72 1.32
N ILE A 275 10.05 -13.66 0.59
CA ILE A 275 11.44 -13.45 0.20
C ILE A 275 11.98 -12.20 0.90
N LYS A 276 13.15 -12.33 1.51
CA LYS A 276 13.98 -11.19 1.90
C LYS A 276 14.60 -10.59 0.64
N ASP A 277 14.27 -9.34 0.36
CA ASP A 277 14.68 -8.63 -0.84
C ASP A 277 15.50 -7.39 -0.43
N HIS A 278 16.59 -7.16 -1.15
CA HIS A 278 17.43 -5.98 -1.03
C HIS A 278 17.33 -5.22 -2.34
N THR A 279 16.67 -4.07 -2.30
CA THR A 279 16.34 -3.29 -3.51
C THR A 279 16.65 -1.82 -3.32
N VAL A 280 16.87 -1.10 -4.41
CA VAL A 280 16.95 0.36 -4.42
C VAL A 280 15.83 0.92 -5.28
N ILE A 281 15.16 1.96 -4.77
CA ILE A 281 14.21 2.75 -5.55
C ILE A 281 15.00 3.71 -6.41
N ALA A 282 14.77 3.63 -7.72
CA ALA A 282 15.39 4.47 -8.71
C ALA A 282 14.34 5.15 -9.60
N CYS A 283 14.72 6.27 -10.22
CA CYS A 283 13.89 6.97 -11.20
C CYS A 283 14.69 7.38 -12.43
N THR A 284 14.08 7.25 -13.60
CA THR A 284 14.64 7.81 -14.83
C THR A 284 14.78 9.33 -14.73
N ILE A 285 15.95 9.87 -15.05
CA ILE A 285 16.19 11.31 -15.17
C ILE A 285 15.76 11.73 -16.57
N SER A 286 14.46 11.96 -16.74
CA SER A 286 13.87 12.44 -17.99
C SER A 286 12.59 13.23 -17.72
N GLU A 287 11.99 13.82 -18.75
CA GLU A 287 10.68 14.46 -18.64
C GLU A 287 9.62 13.45 -18.16
N ASN A 288 9.67 12.23 -18.70
CA ASN A 288 8.78 11.11 -18.36
C ASN A 288 9.36 10.27 -17.21
N LYS A 289 9.36 10.85 -16.01
CA LYS A 289 9.83 10.21 -14.77
C LYS A 289 9.10 8.90 -14.50
N ARG A 290 9.84 7.81 -14.32
CA ARG A 290 9.31 6.48 -13.96
C ARG A 290 10.09 5.88 -12.82
N LEU A 291 9.37 5.42 -11.80
CA LEU A 291 9.93 4.69 -10.66
C LEU A 291 10.13 3.22 -11.00
N LEU A 292 11.22 2.67 -10.47
CA LEU A 292 11.53 1.25 -10.56
C LEU A 292 12.21 0.77 -9.28
N GLU A 293 12.07 -0.52 -8.99
CA GLU A 293 12.86 -1.21 -7.96
C GLU A 293 13.98 -1.98 -8.65
N LEU A 294 15.23 -1.64 -8.33
CA LEU A 294 16.42 -2.36 -8.79
C LEU A 294 16.86 -3.35 -7.71
N PRO A 295 17.07 -4.64 -8.03
CA PRO A 295 17.67 -5.57 -7.09
C PRO A 295 19.13 -5.19 -6.82
N VAL A 296 19.52 -5.19 -5.55
CA VAL A 296 20.92 -5.09 -5.14
C VAL A 296 21.52 -6.49 -5.20
N ALA A 297 21.76 -6.94 -6.43
CA ALA A 297 22.30 -8.26 -6.75
C ALA A 297 23.61 -8.12 -7.53
N PRO A 298 24.40 -9.22 -7.68
CA PRO A 298 25.61 -9.20 -8.50
C PRO A 298 25.37 -8.81 -9.96
N VAL A 299 24.15 -9.00 -10.46
CA VAL A 299 23.71 -8.62 -11.81
C VAL A 299 22.33 -7.96 -11.75
N PRO A 300 22.02 -6.98 -12.62
CA PRO A 300 22.88 -6.44 -13.69
C PRO A 300 23.99 -5.51 -13.17
N LEU A 301 24.96 -5.20 -14.03
CA LEU A 301 26.04 -4.26 -13.74
C LEU A 301 25.69 -2.84 -14.19
N PHE A 302 26.26 -1.85 -13.51
CA PHE A 302 25.98 -0.44 -13.72
C PHE A 302 27.28 0.37 -13.82
N VAL A 303 27.21 1.52 -14.48
CA VAL A 303 28.24 2.56 -14.37
C VAL A 303 27.67 3.80 -13.70
N LYS A 304 28.49 4.43 -12.86
CA LYS A 304 28.13 5.58 -12.04
C LYS A 304 28.51 6.86 -12.75
N ALA A 305 27.70 7.91 -12.62
CA ALA A 305 28.08 9.24 -13.07
C ALA A 305 29.06 9.87 -12.08
N LEU A 306 30.15 10.46 -12.59
CA LEU A 306 31.19 11.13 -11.80
C LEU A 306 30.88 12.60 -11.53
N ASN A 307 30.16 13.24 -12.46
CA ASN A 307 29.90 14.68 -12.43
C ASN A 307 28.50 15.05 -11.91
N TYR A 308 27.72 14.08 -11.41
CA TYR A 308 26.34 14.36 -10.96
C TYR A 308 26.21 15.38 -9.81
N PRO A 309 27.19 15.52 -8.88
CA PRO A 309 27.08 16.54 -7.82
C PRO A 309 27.04 17.98 -8.36
N HIS A 310 27.48 18.19 -9.61
CA HIS A 310 27.46 19.50 -10.27
C HIS A 310 26.10 19.85 -10.92
N PHE A 311 25.09 18.98 -10.82
CA PHE A 311 23.75 19.21 -11.38
C PHE A 311 22.74 19.73 -10.35
N ASP A 312 23.21 20.27 -9.24
CA ASP A 312 22.39 20.92 -8.21
C ASP A 312 21.54 22.09 -8.75
N ARG A 313 21.92 22.67 -9.89
CA ARG A 313 21.17 23.74 -10.59
C ARG A 313 20.37 23.26 -11.80
N HIS A 314 20.50 22.00 -12.20
CA HIS A 314 19.84 21.52 -13.41
C HIS A 314 18.37 21.17 -13.11
N GLN A 315 17.45 21.86 -13.78
CA GLN A 315 16.02 21.77 -13.48
C GLN A 315 15.47 20.33 -13.55
N THR A 316 15.80 19.57 -14.60
CA THR A 316 15.37 18.16 -14.74
C THR A 316 15.84 17.28 -13.58
N PHE A 317 17.06 17.51 -13.06
CA PHE A 317 17.61 16.75 -11.95
C PHE A 317 16.88 17.10 -10.65
N LEU A 318 16.72 18.40 -10.36
CA LEU A 318 15.97 18.90 -9.22
C LEU A 318 14.51 18.44 -9.21
N ASP A 319 13.84 18.45 -10.35
CA ASP A 319 12.47 17.96 -10.47
C ASP A 319 12.38 16.45 -10.26
N THR A 320 13.41 15.71 -10.67
CA THR A 320 13.48 14.26 -10.42
C THR A 320 13.68 13.98 -8.93
N LEU A 321 14.57 14.71 -8.24
CA LEU A 321 14.73 14.63 -6.79
C LEU A 321 13.41 14.93 -6.06
N LYS A 322 12.77 16.07 -6.36
CA LYS A 322 11.47 16.44 -5.76
C LYS A 322 10.38 15.39 -6.01
N PHE A 323 10.40 14.76 -7.19
CA PHE A 323 9.47 13.67 -7.51
C PHE A 323 9.75 12.42 -6.67
N MET A 324 11.03 12.08 -6.45
CA MET A 324 11.43 10.98 -5.57
C MET A 324 11.03 11.21 -4.13
N ASP A 325 11.30 12.40 -3.58
CA ASP A 325 10.94 12.78 -2.21
C ASP A 325 9.45 12.56 -1.93
N LYS A 326 8.60 12.86 -2.92
CA LYS A 326 7.13 12.73 -2.80
C LYS A 326 6.60 11.33 -3.06
N SER A 327 7.26 10.56 -3.92
CA SER A 327 6.66 9.36 -4.53
C SER A 327 7.32 8.05 -4.13
N ALA A 328 8.60 8.08 -3.71
CA ALA A 328 9.39 6.88 -3.46
C ALA A 328 8.77 5.99 -2.37
N ASP A 329 8.29 6.57 -1.28
CA ASP A 329 7.69 5.80 -0.17
C ASP A 329 6.35 5.19 -0.54
N GLY A 330 5.51 5.93 -1.29
CA GLY A 330 4.25 5.40 -1.80
C GLY A 330 4.49 4.22 -2.74
N TYR A 331 5.45 4.37 -3.65
CA TYR A 331 5.83 3.32 -4.59
C TYR A 331 6.48 2.12 -3.91
N ALA A 332 7.38 2.31 -2.95
CA ALA A 332 8.01 1.23 -2.20
C ALA A 332 6.97 0.33 -1.51
N ASN A 333 5.91 0.95 -1.00
CA ASN A 333 4.88 0.29 -0.21
C ASN A 333 3.66 -0.16 -1.03
N GLU A 334 3.58 0.06 -2.35
CA GLU A 334 2.42 -0.40 -3.14
C GLU A 334 2.49 -1.91 -3.49
N LEU A 335 1.32 -2.49 -3.82
CA LEU A 335 1.24 -3.83 -4.41
C LEU A 335 1.82 -3.82 -5.83
N LYS A 336 2.78 -4.71 -6.08
CA LYS A 336 3.47 -4.81 -7.38
C LYS A 336 3.07 -6.08 -8.13
N VAL A 337 3.23 -6.05 -9.45
CA VAL A 337 2.92 -7.20 -10.32
C VAL A 337 4.18 -7.66 -11.04
N ARG A 338 4.50 -8.96 -10.96
CA ARG A 338 5.63 -9.60 -11.64
C ARG A 338 5.13 -10.69 -12.59
N HIS A 339 5.40 -10.52 -13.90
CA HIS A 339 4.93 -11.44 -14.95
C HIS A 339 5.87 -12.63 -15.18
N ASN A 340 7.17 -12.47 -14.91
CA ASN A 340 8.21 -13.48 -15.20
C ASN A 340 8.71 -14.22 -13.96
N TYR A 341 7.93 -14.23 -12.87
CA TYR A 341 8.34 -14.92 -11.65
C TYR A 341 8.01 -16.41 -11.76
N LYS A 342 9.03 -17.24 -11.97
CA LYS A 342 8.93 -18.69 -11.87
C LYS A 342 9.20 -19.08 -10.42
N VAL A 343 8.17 -19.58 -9.71
CA VAL A 343 8.38 -20.25 -8.43
C VAL A 343 9.20 -21.50 -8.74
N ASP A 344 10.43 -21.58 -8.26
CA ASP A 344 11.25 -22.78 -8.39
C ASP A 344 10.51 -23.98 -7.77
N LYS A 345 10.05 -24.89 -8.62
CA LYS A 345 9.32 -26.11 -8.22
C LYS A 345 10.25 -27.15 -7.58
N THR A 346 11.55 -26.86 -7.46
CA THR A 346 12.61 -27.80 -7.06
C THR A 346 12.44 -28.33 -5.64
N ALA A 347 11.90 -27.54 -4.70
CA ALA A 347 11.67 -28.02 -3.32
C ALA A 347 10.67 -29.19 -3.19
N ARG A 348 9.80 -29.42 -4.19
CA ARG A 348 8.84 -30.55 -4.17
C ARG A 348 9.38 -31.84 -4.77
N LYS A 349 10.54 -31.80 -5.45
CA LYS A 349 11.21 -33.02 -5.94
C LYS A 349 12.03 -33.67 -4.83
N GLU A 350 12.75 -32.88 -4.04
CA GLU A 350 13.59 -33.38 -2.94
C GLU A 350 12.77 -34.09 -1.84
N GLU A 351 11.58 -33.58 -1.48
CA GLU A 351 10.67 -34.27 -0.53
C GLU A 351 10.03 -35.56 -1.07
N LYS A 352 10.00 -35.75 -2.39
CA LYS A 352 9.47 -36.97 -3.03
C LYS A 352 10.54 -38.02 -3.27
N GLU A 353 11.79 -37.60 -3.45
CA GLU A 353 12.94 -38.49 -3.54
C GLU A 353 13.34 -38.99 -2.14
N SER A 354 13.37 -38.14 -1.11
CA SER A 354 13.65 -38.58 0.27
C SER A 354 12.63 -39.59 0.82
N LYS A 355 11.35 -39.48 0.42
CA LYS A 355 10.29 -40.46 0.79
C LYS A 355 10.28 -41.75 -0.05
N LYS A 356 11.03 -41.78 -1.17
CA LYS A 356 11.23 -43.01 -1.95
C LYS A 356 12.40 -43.83 -1.41
N ASP A 357 13.43 -43.16 -0.90
CA ASP A 357 14.62 -43.82 -0.35
C ASP A 357 14.40 -44.40 1.05
N GLU A 358 13.36 -43.96 1.79
CA GLU A 358 12.92 -44.61 3.04
C GLU A 358 11.99 -45.83 2.83
N LYS A 359 11.65 -46.17 1.59
CA LYS A 359 10.75 -47.29 1.25
C LYS A 359 11.41 -48.41 0.43
N LEU A 360 12.72 -48.33 0.23
CA LEU A 360 13.58 -49.45 -0.19
C LEU A 360 14.43 -49.89 1.00
#